data_AF-A0A9P8PJ05-F1
#
_entry.id   AF-A0A9P8PJ05-F1
#
_cell.length_a   1.000
_cell.length_b   1.000
_cell.length_c   1.000
_cell.angle_alpha   90.00
_cell.angle_beta   90.00
_cell.angle_gamma   90.00
#
_symmetry.space_group_name_H-M   'P 1'
#
loop_
_entity.id
_entity.type
_entity.pdbx_description
1 polymer ?
#
loop_
_entity_poly.entity_id
_entity_poly.type
_entity_poly.pdbx_seq_one_letter_code
_entity_poly.pdbx_strand_id
1 'polypeptide(L)'
;MSNLLDQLLMEDIAKYCPQNFISFHKCISENHSNPENCNKEQFELSKCIKNEVPSLKLILKNCSNLLNDYQSCIMKGELSNCQDKLDKVKDCASQYVQNDSGKLNKL
;
A
#
# COMPACT_ATOMS: atom_id res chain seq x y z
N MET A 1 -13.35 -0.15 9.50
CA MET A 1 -12.25 0.05 10.46
C MET A 1 -11.00 -0.66 9.94
N SER A 2 -10.05 0.04 9.32
CA SER A 2 -8.71 -0.51 9.01
C SER A 2 -7.63 0.59 8.89
N ASN A 3 -7.72 1.68 9.66
CA ASN A 3 -6.74 2.78 9.59
C ASN A 3 -5.34 2.38 10.06
N LEU A 4 -5.22 1.32 10.86
CA LEU A 4 -3.94 0.83 11.38
C LEU A 4 -3.09 0.20 10.28
N LEU A 5 -3.70 -0.57 9.37
CA LEU A 5 -2.99 -1.17 8.25
C LEU A 5 -2.42 -0.09 7.32
N ASP A 6 -3.24 0.91 6.99
CA ASP A 6 -2.84 2.03 6.15
C ASP A 6 -1.71 2.85 6.81
N GLN A 7 -1.81 3.08 8.13
CA GLN A 7 -0.78 3.79 8.88
C GLN A 7 0.54 3.01 8.92
N LEU A 8 0.52 1.71 9.22
CA LEU A 8 1.73 0.90 9.27
C LEU A 8 2.39 0.74 7.89
N LEU A 9 1.59 0.60 6.84
CA LEU A 9 2.09 0.61 5.47
C LEU A 9 2.72 1.96 5.12
N MET A 10 2.11 3.08 5.51
CA MET A 10 2.70 4.41 5.32
C MET A 10 4.01 4.57 6.10
N GLU A 11 4.10 4.08 7.34
CA GLU A 11 5.33 4.11 8.14
C GLU A 11 6.45 3.31 7.47
N ASP A 12 6.16 2.10 6.99
CA ASP A 12 7.12 1.28 6.25
C ASP A 12 7.53 1.92 4.91
N ILE A 13 6.58 2.47 4.16
CA ILE A 13 6.88 3.18 2.90
C ILE A 13 7.77 4.39 3.18
N ALA A 14 7.49 5.16 4.23
CA ALA A 14 8.32 6.31 4.62
C ALA A 14 9.72 5.87 5.08
N LYS A 15 9.84 4.70 5.73
CA LYS A 15 11.12 4.15 6.21
C LYS A 15 12.00 3.63 5.06
N TYR A 16 11.43 2.91 4.09
CA TYR A 16 12.19 2.26 3.01
C TYR A 16 12.25 3.10 1.72
N CYS A 17 11.26 3.96 1.47
CA CYS A 17 11.14 4.80 0.27
C CYS A 17 10.97 6.30 0.59
N PRO A 18 11.76 6.89 1.51
CA PRO A 18 11.54 8.25 2.00
C PRO A 18 11.55 9.32 0.90
N GLN A 19 12.50 9.23 -0.03
CA GLN A 19 12.65 10.23 -1.10
C GLN A 19 11.46 10.20 -2.05
N ASN A 20 11.12 9.01 -2.57
CA ASN A 20 10.02 8.85 -3.51
C ASN A 20 8.67 9.21 -2.86
N PHE A 21 8.52 8.91 -1.57
CA PHE A 21 7.33 9.26 -0.79
C PHE A 21 7.17 10.77 -0.67
N ILE A 22 8.22 11.49 -0.27
CA ILE A 22 8.21 12.96 -0.19
C ILE A 22 7.97 13.58 -1.56
N SER A 23 8.66 13.10 -2.62
CA SER A 23 8.51 13.63 -3.98
C SER A 23 7.07 13.49 -4.50
N PHE A 24 6.43 12.34 -4.26
CA PHE A 24 5.05 12.13 -4.63
C PHE A 24 4.09 13.04 -3.85
N HIS A 25 4.22 13.11 -2.53
CA HIS A 25 3.39 13.99 -1.71
C HIS A 25 3.58 15.47 -2.03
N LYS A 26 4.82 15.88 -2.33
CA LYS A 26 5.11 17.23 -2.80
C LYS A 26 4.41 17.51 -4.13
N CYS A 27 4.52 16.61 -5.10
CA CYS A 27 3.86 16.79 -6.39
C CYS A 27 2.34 16.91 -6.25
N ILE A 28 1.72 16.02 -5.47
CA ILE A 28 0.27 16.08 -5.20
C ILE A 28 -0.09 17.39 -4.50
N SER A 29 0.74 17.84 -3.55
CA SER A 29 0.55 19.11 -2.86
C SER A 29 0.70 20.35 -3.76
N GLU A 30 1.39 20.22 -4.90
CA GLU A 30 1.56 21.30 -5.87
C GLU A 30 0.52 21.22 -7.00
N ASN A 31 -0.07 20.03 -7.22
CA ASN A 31 -0.99 19.72 -8.32
C ASN A 31 -2.36 19.21 -7.82
N HIS A 32 -2.89 19.76 -6.73
CA HIS A 32 -4.17 19.32 -6.13
C HIS A 32 -5.31 19.21 -7.15
N SER A 33 -5.37 20.15 -8.10
CA SER A 33 -6.42 20.19 -9.13
C SER A 33 -6.26 19.12 -10.22
N ASN A 34 -5.03 18.65 -10.47
CA ASN A 34 -4.72 17.65 -11.50
C ASN A 34 -3.69 16.63 -10.98
N PRO A 35 -4.09 15.70 -10.09
CA PRO A 35 -3.18 14.71 -9.51
C PRO A 35 -2.50 13.80 -10.54
N GLU A 36 -3.10 13.63 -11.71
CA GLU A 36 -2.54 12.84 -12.82
C GLU A 36 -1.20 13.39 -13.35
N ASN A 37 -0.89 14.67 -13.09
CA ASN A 37 0.42 15.24 -13.42
C ASN A 37 1.57 14.58 -12.64
N CYS A 38 1.25 13.90 -11.54
CA CYS A 38 2.20 13.21 -10.67
C CYS A 38 2.39 11.73 -11.01
N ASN A 39 1.97 11.29 -12.20
CA ASN A 39 2.11 9.90 -12.65
C ASN A 39 3.57 9.40 -12.60
N LYS A 40 4.54 10.29 -12.85
CA LYS A 40 5.96 9.95 -12.78
C LYS A 40 6.39 9.66 -11.35
N GLU A 41 6.08 10.54 -10.42
CA GLU A 41 6.41 10.40 -8.99
C GLU A 41 5.66 9.20 -8.40
N GLN A 42 4.42 8.97 -8.82
CA GLN A 42 3.63 7.80 -8.47
C GLN A 42 4.29 6.51 -8.95
N PHE A 43 4.78 6.48 -10.19
CA PHE A 43 5.47 5.32 -10.76
C PHE A 43 6.77 5.01 -10.01
N GLU A 44 7.59 6.02 -9.76
CA GLU A 44 8.84 5.86 -9.02
C GLU A 44 8.59 5.41 -7.58
N LEU A 45 7.55 5.94 -6.92
CA LEU A 45 7.14 5.48 -5.60
C LEU A 45 6.68 4.02 -5.64
N SER A 46 5.81 3.64 -6.58
CA SER A 46 5.33 2.27 -6.75
C SER A 46 6.47 1.28 -6.99
N LYS A 47 7.45 1.66 -7.81
CA LYS A 47 8.66 0.87 -8.09
C LYS A 47 9.49 0.66 -6.82
N CYS A 48 9.74 1.73 -6.05
CA CYS A 48 10.46 1.60 -4.78
C CYS A 48 9.70 0.69 -3.82
N ILE A 49 8.40 0.93 -3.64
CA ILE A 49 7.54 0.16 -2.75
C ILE A 49 7.58 -1.34 -3.07
N LYS A 50 7.49 -1.70 -4.35
CA LYS A 50 7.54 -3.10 -4.80
C LYS A 50 8.90 -3.76 -4.53
N ASN A 51 9.99 -3.00 -4.61
CA ASN A 51 11.35 -3.51 -4.55
C ASN A 51 11.99 -3.45 -3.18
N GLU A 52 11.62 -2.49 -2.33
CA GLU A 52 12.35 -2.16 -1.10
C GLU A 52 11.52 -2.41 0.17
N VAL A 53 10.18 -2.36 0.10
CA VAL A 53 9.32 -2.49 1.30
C VAL A 53 9.09 -3.97 1.64
N PRO A 54 9.63 -4.49 2.77
CA PRO A 54 9.59 -5.92 3.08
C PRO A 54 8.18 -6.43 3.42
N SER A 55 7.41 -5.64 4.17
CA SER A 55 6.02 -5.96 4.51
C SER A 55 5.16 -6.14 3.26
N LEU A 56 5.33 -5.29 2.25
CA LEU A 56 4.62 -5.44 0.98
C LEU A 56 5.07 -6.68 0.20
N LYS A 57 6.36 -7.02 0.19
CA LYS A 57 6.83 -8.27 -0.44
C LYS A 57 6.16 -9.49 0.20
N LEU A 58 6.01 -9.50 1.53
CA LEU A 58 5.31 -10.57 2.25
C LEU A 58 3.82 -10.61 1.91
N ILE A 59 3.15 -9.46 1.83
CA ILE A 59 1.74 -9.39 1.41
C ILE A 59 1.59 -9.90 -0.02
N LEU A 60 2.42 -9.42 -0.96
CA LEU A 60 2.37 -9.86 -2.36
C LEU A 60 2.65 -11.36 -2.48
N LYS A 61 3.53 -11.92 -1.66
CA LYS A 61 3.84 -13.36 -1.69
C LYS A 61 2.70 -14.21 -1.13
N ASN A 62 2.10 -13.80 -0.02
CA ASN A 62 1.15 -14.64 0.73
C ASN A 62 -0.33 -14.33 0.42
N CYS A 63 -0.63 -13.10 0.01
CA CYS A 63 -1.96 -12.61 -0.28
C CYS A 63 -2.21 -12.39 -1.79
N SER A 64 -1.29 -12.83 -2.68
CA SER A 64 -1.40 -12.65 -4.14
C SER A 64 -2.74 -13.13 -4.71
N ASN A 65 -3.23 -14.29 -4.27
CA ASN A 65 -4.49 -14.84 -4.78
C ASN A 65 -5.68 -13.95 -4.41
N LEU A 66 -5.72 -13.44 -3.17
CA LEU A 66 -6.78 -12.53 -2.71
C LEU A 66 -6.69 -11.17 -3.42
N LEU A 67 -5.47 -10.69 -3.67
CA LEU A 67 -5.23 -9.48 -4.46
C LEU A 67 -5.71 -9.65 -5.90
N ASN A 68 -5.41 -10.78 -6.54
CA ASN A 68 -5.87 -11.09 -7.90
C ASN A 68 -7.39 -11.22 -7.97
N ASP A 69 -8.03 -11.81 -6.96
CA ASP A 69 -9.49 -11.90 -6.87
C ASP A 69 -10.14 -10.53 -6.73
N TYR A 70 -9.57 -9.68 -5.87
CA TYR A 70 -10.02 -8.30 -5.71
C TYR A 70 -9.83 -7.49 -6.99
N GLN A 71 -8.65 -7.57 -7.61
CA GLN A 71 -8.35 -6.91 -8.88
C GLN A 71 -9.31 -7.39 -9.99
N SER A 72 -9.55 -8.70 -10.09
CA SER A 72 -10.47 -9.27 -11.06
C SER A 72 -11.91 -8.80 -10.83
N CYS A 73 -12.29 -8.50 -9.58
CA CYS A 73 -13.60 -7.95 -9.26
C CYS A 73 -13.73 -6.50 -9.71
N ILE A 74 -12.73 -5.66 -9.40
CA ILE A 74 -12.71 -4.25 -9.81
C ILE A 74 -12.70 -4.13 -11.34
N MET A 75 -11.99 -5.03 -12.04
CA MET A 75 -11.99 -5.06 -13.50
C MET A 75 -13.35 -5.44 -14.11
N LYS A 76 -14.23 -6.09 -13.35
CA LYS A 76 -15.53 -6.60 -13.82
C LYS A 76 -16.70 -5.68 -13.49
N GLY A 77 -16.53 -4.65 -12.65
CA GLY A 77 -17.65 -3.80 -12.26
C GLY A 77 -17.31 -2.78 -11.17
N GLU A 78 -18.35 -2.29 -10.48
CA GLU A 78 -18.21 -1.24 -9.48
C GLU A 78 -17.45 -1.69 -8.23
N LEU A 79 -16.61 -0.79 -7.72
CA LEU A 79 -15.76 -0.99 -6.54
C LEU A 79 -16.56 -1.43 -5.30
N SER A 80 -17.80 -0.95 -5.17
CA SER A 80 -18.74 -1.25 -4.09
C SER A 80 -19.04 -2.75 -3.94
N ASN A 81 -19.08 -3.49 -5.05
CA ASN A 81 -19.36 -4.93 -5.06
C ASN A 81 -18.16 -5.80 -4.69
N CYS A 82 -16.98 -5.19 -4.52
CA CYS A 82 -15.74 -5.88 -4.22
C CYS A 82 -15.30 -5.72 -2.77
N GLN A 83 -16.16 -5.14 -1.92
CA GLN A 83 -15.86 -4.87 -0.51
C GLN A 83 -15.49 -6.14 0.26
N ASP A 84 -16.19 -7.24 0.01
CA ASP A 84 -15.92 -8.55 0.63
C ASP A 84 -14.51 -9.09 0.29
N LYS A 85 -14.07 -8.85 -0.95
CA LYS A 85 -12.73 -9.23 -1.43
C LYS A 85 -11.67 -8.29 -0.87
N LEU A 86 -11.98 -6.99 -0.77
CA LEU A 86 -11.10 -6.00 -0.14
C LEU A 86 -10.87 -6.34 1.34
N ASP A 87 -11.92 -6.75 2.06
CA ASP A 87 -11.82 -7.12 3.47
C ASP A 87 -10.92 -8.35 3.65
N LYS A 88 -11.04 -9.37 2.79
CA LYS A 88 -10.13 -10.53 2.79
C LYS A 88 -8.68 -10.15 2.53
N VAL A 89 -8.42 -9.21 1.60
CA VAL A 89 -7.07 -8.69 1.34
C VAL A 89 -6.53 -7.99 2.58
N LYS A 90 -7.32 -7.15 3.25
CA LYS A 90 -6.93 -6.44 4.46
C LYS A 90 -6.64 -7.39 5.61
N ASP A 91 -7.48 -8.39 5.82
CA ASP A 91 -7.28 -9.41 6.86
C ASP A 91 -5.98 -10.18 6.63
N CYS A 92 -5.71 -10.61 5.39
CA CYS A 92 -4.46 -11.27 5.04
C CYS A 92 -3.25 -10.34 5.27
N ALA A 93 -3.33 -9.09 4.80
CA ALA A 93 -2.24 -8.13 4.92
C ALA A 93 -1.90 -7.83 6.39
N SER A 94 -2.90 -7.71 7.26
CA SER A 94 -2.70 -7.42 8.69
C SER A 94 -1.77 -8.39 9.41
N GLN A 95 -1.67 -9.64 8.94
CA GLN A 95 -0.79 -10.66 9.52
C GLN A 95 0.69 -10.45 9.17
N TYR A 96 0.99 -9.73 8.09
CA TYR A 96 2.34 -9.55 7.57
C TYR A 96 2.93 -8.16 7.84
N VAL A 97 2.08 -7.17 8.15
CA VAL A 97 2.54 -5.82 8.50
C VAL A 97 3.09 -5.74 9.93
N GLN A 98 2.73 -6.66 10.83
CA GLN A 98 3.26 -6.68 12.20
C GLN A 98 4.68 -7.26 12.36
N ASN A 99 5.25 -7.87 11.31
CA ASN A 99 6.52 -8.61 11.43
C ASN A 99 7.78 -7.71 11.47
N ASP A 100 7.67 -6.41 11.17
CA ASP A 100 8.78 -5.44 11.34
C ASP A 100 8.60 -4.53 12.58
N SER A 101 7.38 -4.41 13.10
CA SER A 101 7.07 -3.62 14.32
C SER A 101 7.42 -4.33 15.63
N GLY A 102 7.86 -5.59 15.57
CA GLY A 102 8.28 -6.41 16.73
C GLY A 102 9.53 -5.94 17.49
N LYS A 103 10.08 -4.76 17.18
CA LYS A 103 11.20 -4.14 17.92
C LYS A 103 10.86 -2.79 18.59
N LEU A 104 9.59 -2.39 18.68
CA LEU A 104 9.23 -1.10 19.27
C LEU A 104 8.27 -1.16 20.47
N ASN A 105 8.33 -2.24 21.26
CA ASN A 105 7.85 -2.24 22.65
C ASN A 105 8.64 -3.25 23.51
N LYS A 106 9.93 -2.98 23.70
CA LYS A 106 10.69 -3.34 24.89
C LYS A 106 11.72 -2.24 25.14
N LEU A 107 11.32 -1.24 25.92
CA LEU A 107 12.09 -0.63 27.02
C LEU A 107 11.21 0.44 27.68
#